data_AF-A0A840ZFM9-F1
#
_entry.id   AF-A0A840ZFM9-F1
#
_cell.length_a   1.000
_cell.length_b   1.000
_cell.length_c   1.000
_cell.angle_alpha   90.00
_cell.angle_beta   90.00
_cell.angle_gamma   90.00
#
_symmetry.space_group_name_H-M   'P 1'
#
loop_
_entity.id
_entity.type
_entity.pdbx_description
1 polymer ?
#
loop_
_entity_poly.entity_id
_entity_poly.type
_entity_poly.pdbx_seq_one_letter_code
_entity_poly.pdbx_strand_id
1 'polypeptide(L)' 'MSESGQGSSSADKRGWSLSATAEGEGVRLELGLPDLGGRPVTAVLSLERSEARAFARALLAAAGDATERTFVGPAES' A
#
# COMPACT_ATOMS: atom_id res chain seq x y z
N MET A 1 -11.57 -18.41 -18.76
CA MET A 1 -12.00 -18.18 -17.37
C MET A 1 -10.81 -17.60 -16.65
N SER A 2 -10.87 -16.31 -16.31
CA SER A 2 -9.72 -15.54 -15.80
C SER A 2 -9.41 -15.93 -14.37
N GLU A 3 -8.17 -16.35 -14.12
CA GLU A 3 -7.64 -16.63 -12.80
C GLU A 3 -7.65 -15.36 -11.96
N SER A 4 -8.60 -15.28 -11.04
CA SER A 4 -8.62 -14.27 -9.99
C SER A 4 -7.62 -14.73 -8.94
N GLY A 5 -6.38 -14.24 -9.05
CA GLY A 5 -5.38 -14.34 -7.99
C GLY A 5 -5.85 -13.55 -6.76
N GLN A 6 -6.76 -14.14 -5.98
CA GLN A 6 -6.95 -13.78 -4.58
C GLN A 6 -5.69 -14.19 -3.86
N GLY A 7 -4.71 -13.29 -3.85
CA GLY A 7 -3.70 -13.28 -2.81
C GLY A 7 -4.44 -13.10 -1.49
N SER A 8 -4.76 -14.21 -0.82
CA SER A 8 -5.06 -14.24 0.61
C SER A 8 -3.80 -13.77 1.33
N SER A 9 -3.61 -12.45 1.32
CA SER A 9 -2.54 -11.77 2.00
C SER A 9 -2.73 -12.02 3.49
N SER A 10 -1.62 -12.13 4.20
CA SER A 10 -1.45 -12.47 5.61
C SER A 10 -2.18 -11.55 6.62
N ALA A 11 -3.14 -10.73 6.16
CA ALA A 11 -3.93 -9.76 6.88
C ALA A 11 -4.91 -10.39 7.89
N ASP A 12 -5.42 -11.61 7.63
CA ASP A 12 -6.35 -12.29 8.55
C ASP A 12 -5.77 -12.57 9.95
N LYS A 13 -4.44 -12.58 10.11
CA LYS A 13 -3.79 -12.71 11.43
C LYS A 13 -3.50 -11.38 12.12
N ARG A 14 -3.62 -10.25 11.42
CA ARG A 14 -3.12 -8.94 11.88
C ARG A 14 -4.18 -8.03 12.50
N GLY A 15 -5.45 -8.43 12.45
CA GLY A 15 -6.54 -7.68 13.07
C GLY A 15 -6.76 -6.30 12.43
N TRP A 16 -6.33 -6.09 11.18
CA TRP A 16 -6.65 -4.91 10.38
C TRP A 16 -6.76 -5.32 8.91
N SER A 17 -7.55 -4.58 8.13
CA SER A 17 -7.72 -4.80 6.70
C SER A 17 -7.32 -3.55 5.93
N LEU A 18 -6.72 -3.71 4.76
CA LEU A 18 -6.45 -2.62 3.83
C LEU A 18 -6.94 -3.03 2.44
N SER A 19 -7.84 -2.23 1.85
CA SER A 19 -8.28 -2.39 0.48
C SER A 19 -7.96 -1.15 -0.34
N ALA A 20 -7.76 -1.35 -1.64
CA ALA A 20 -7.55 -0.29 -2.61
C ALA A 20 -8.45 -0.55 -3.81
N THR A 21 -9.26 0.43 -4.18
CA THR A 21 -10.20 0.34 -5.30
C THR A 21 -9.95 1.50 -6.25
N ALA A 22 -9.81 1.22 -7.55
CA ALA A 22 -9.74 2.28 -8.55
C ALA A 22 -11.11 2.99 -8.64
N GLU A 23 -11.13 4.32 -8.57
CA GLU A 23 -12.35 5.11 -8.61
C GLU A 23 -12.16 6.30 -9.57
N GLY A 24 -12.78 6.23 -10.76
CA GLY A 24 -12.64 7.24 -11.81
C GLY A 24 -11.17 7.50 -12.17
N GLU A 25 -10.72 8.74 -11.93
CA GLU A 25 -9.35 9.19 -12.18
C GLU A 25 -8.39 8.98 -10.99
N GLY A 26 -8.84 8.29 -9.93
CA GLY A 26 -8.10 8.12 -8.69
C GLY A 26 -8.18 6.72 -8.09
N VAL A 27 -7.85 6.63 -6.81
CA VAL A 27 -7.86 5.41 -6.00
C VAL A 27 -8.51 5.73 -4.64
N ARG A 28 -9.43 4.89 -4.22
CA ARG A 28 -9.99 4.87 -2.88
C ARG A 28 -9.29 3.81 -2.04
N LEU A 29 -8.65 4.21 -0.95
CA LEU A 29 -8.04 3.34 0.04
C LEU A 29 -8.92 3.25 1.27
N GLU A 30 -9.11 2.04 1.80
CA GLU A 30 -9.83 1.82 3.05
C GLU A 30 -8.99 1.00 4.01
N LEU A 31 -8.71 1.56 5.19
CA LEU A 31 -8.05 0.88 6.30
C LEU A 31 -9.10 0.56 7.37
N GLY A 32 -9.46 -0.71 7.49
CA GLY A 32 -10.36 -1.21 8.51
C GLY A 32 -9.61 -1.63 9.76
N LEU A 33 -10.01 -1.07 10.89
CA LEU A 33 -9.57 -1.43 12.24
C LEU A 33 -10.80 -1.97 12.99
N PRO A 34 -10.91 -3.29 13.25
CA PRO A 34 -12.03 -3.88 13.96
C PRO A 34 -12.09 -3.45 15.43
N ASP A 35 -10.95 -3.06 16.02
CA ASP A 35 -10.88 -2.51 17.38
C ASP A 35 -9.81 -1.40 17.47
N LEU A 36 -10.25 -0.16 17.63
CA LEU A 36 -9.44 0.99 18.00
C LEU A 36 -10.03 1.65 19.25
N GLY A 37 -9.57 1.21 20.42
CA GLY A 37 -10.05 1.72 21.71
C GLY A 37 -11.48 1.25 22.05
N GLY A 38 -11.80 0.00 21.76
CA GLY A 38 -13.09 -0.64 22.01
C GLY A 38 -14.15 -0.40 20.92
N ARG A 39 -13.77 0.19 19.78
CA ARG A 39 -14.71 0.56 18.72
C ARG A 39 -14.12 0.27 17.33
N PRO A 40 -14.91 -0.26 16.39
CA PRO A 40 -14.47 -0.41 15.01
C PRO A 40 -14.36 0.96 14.33
N VAL A 41 -13.31 1.14 13.55
CA VAL A 41 -13.02 2.37 12.79
C VAL A 41 -12.55 1.99 11.39
N THR A 42 -13.07 2.69 10.38
CA THR A 42 -12.55 2.59 9.02
C THR A 42 -12.09 3.96 8.56
N ALA A 43 -10.81 4.09 8.21
CA ALA A 43 -10.29 5.29 7.57
C ALA A 43 -10.39 5.15 6.05
N VAL A 44 -10.90 6.17 5.38
CA VAL A 44 -11.07 6.21 3.92
C VAL A 44 -10.28 7.37 3.35
N LEU A 45 -9.43 7.10 2.37
CA LEU A 45 -8.69 8.11 1.64
C LEU A 45 -9.06 8.03 0.16
N SER A 46 -9.50 9.15 -0.40
CA SER A 46 -9.68 9.33 -1.84
C SER A 46 -8.48 10.09 -2.38
N LEU A 47 -7.71 9.43 -3.25
CA LEU A 47 -6.45 9.95 -3.78
C LEU A 47 -6.53 10.09 -5.30
N GLU A 48 -5.94 11.14 -5.85
CA GLU A 48 -5.65 11.20 -7.27
C GLU A 48 -4.55 10.19 -7.66
N ARG A 49 -4.43 9.86 -8.95
CA ARG A 49 -3.37 8.94 -9.44
C ARG A 49 -1.96 9.39 -9.06
N SER A 50 -1.68 10.70 -9.04
CA SER A 50 -0.40 11.27 -8.64
C SER A 50 -0.13 11.03 -7.15
N GLU A 51 -1.10 11.30 -6.31
CA GLU A 51 -1.05 11.13 -4.86
C GLU A 51 -0.93 9.66 -4.47
N ALA A 52 -1.71 8.77 -5.10
CA ALA A 52 -1.61 7.34 -4.88
C ALA A 52 -0.20 6.79 -5.20
N ARG A 53 0.43 7.28 -6.27
CA ARG A 53 1.82 6.92 -6.61
C ARG A 53 2.81 7.46 -5.59
N ALA A 54 2.63 8.69 -5.12
CA ALA A 54 3.48 9.28 -4.09
C ALA A 54 3.36 8.51 -2.77
N PHE A 55 2.14 8.17 -2.37
CA PHE A 55 1.86 7.36 -1.19
C PHE A 55 2.52 5.97 -1.26
N ALA A 56 2.35 5.26 -2.38
CA ALA A 56 2.99 3.95 -2.58
C ALA A 56 4.53 4.05 -2.50
N ARG A 57 5.12 5.08 -3.10
CA ARG A 57 6.58 5.32 -3.01
C ARG A 57 7.03 5.61 -1.59
N ALA A 58 6.28 6.39 -0.83
CA ALA A 58 6.59 6.68 0.57
C ALA A 58 6.52 5.40 1.42
N LEU A 59 5.52 4.54 1.21
CA LEU A 59 5.43 3.24 1.88
C LEU A 59 6.62 2.33 1.58
N LEU A 60 6.99 2.20 0.30
CA LEU A 60 8.15 1.41 -0.11
C LEU A 60 9.45 1.97 0.48
N ALA A 61 9.61 3.28 0.51
CA ALA A 61 10.76 3.92 1.12
C ALA A 61 10.85 3.66 2.63
N ALA A 62 9.73 3.79 3.34
CA ALA A 62 9.67 3.51 4.78
C ALA A 62 9.95 2.02 5.10
N ALA A 63 9.58 1.11 4.21
CA ALA A 63 9.86 -0.32 4.35
C ALA A 63 11.35 -0.69 4.10
N GLY A 64 12.17 0.27 3.65
CA GLY A 64 13.57 0.04 3.25
C GLY A 64 13.74 -0.42 1.80
N ASP A 65 12.63 -0.64 1.08
CA ASP A 65 12.57 -1.13 -0.31
C ASP A 65 12.97 -0.04 -1.33
N ALA A 66 12.96 1.25 -0.96
CA ALA A 66 13.42 2.31 -1.86
C ALA A 66 14.95 2.48 -1.95
N THR A 67 15.72 1.65 -1.25
CA THR A 67 17.19 1.86 -1.12
C THR A 67 18.04 1.02 -2.09
N GLU A 68 17.48 0.07 -2.84
CA GLU A 68 18.27 -0.77 -3.74
C GLU A 68 18.36 -0.21 -5.17
N ARG A 69 19.00 0.97 -5.32
CA ARG A 69 19.79 1.35 -6.51
C ARG A 69 20.53 2.67 -6.29
N THR A 70 21.60 2.63 -5.52
CA THR A 70 22.72 3.56 -5.75
C THR A 70 23.79 2.77 -6.50
N PHE A 71 23.86 2.96 -7.81
CA PHE A 71 24.98 2.44 -8.59
C PHE A 71 26.26 3.08 -8.04
N VAL A 72 27.15 2.26 -7.46
CA VAL A 72 28.57 2.59 -7.46
C VAL A 72 29.02 2.49 -8.91
N GLY A 73 29.36 3.64 -9.52
CA GLY A 73 30.01 3.67 -10.82
C GLY A 73 31.31 2.86 -10.80
N PRO A 74 31.81 2.40 -11.96
CA PRO A 74 32.99 1.55 -12.01
C PRO A 74 34.17 2.27 -11.35
N ALA A 75 34.85 1.57 -10.43
CA ALA A 75 36.15 2.01 -9.92
C ALA A 75 37.14 1.96 -11.09
N GLU A 76 37.50 3.11 -11.64
CA GLU A 76 38.59 3.21 -12.61
C GLU A 76 39.89 2.75 -11.94
N SER A 77 40.62 1.83 -12.58
CA SER A 77 41.98 1.40 -12.26
C SER A 77 42.88 1.66 -13.44
#